data_AF-A0A933MU11-F1
#
_entry.id   AF-A0A933MU11-F1
#
_cell.length_a   1.000
_cell.length_b   1.000
_cell.length_c   1.000
_cell.angle_alpha   90.00
_cell.angle_beta   90.00
_cell.angle_gamma   90.00
#
_symmetry.space_group_name_H-M   'P 1'
#
loop_
_entity.id
_entity.type
_entity.pdbx_description
1 polymer ?
#
loop_
_entity_poly.entity_id
_entity_poly.type
_entity_poly.pdbx_seq_one_letter_code
_entity_poly.pdbx_strand_id
1 'polypeptide(L)'
;MELQLDWEKTIRRMEQLMRLKSFPVALKFLEREVDLGTIPYLRRMDHKVTFCQLITLARNFDWTVGVALEDFMNQTCPSILGLTDVPDFNKDGTFRSIVWVKTKADARRYEESIPRIPLGTYQAVALAPAVYHPFEPDMILVYANPAQMILLINALQFEDYEVMQFFCVGESSCSDAIVRCHLTGKPSLTIPCYGERRYGHAQDEDLVMAVPTGMMKKALNGLEGLYRRGVRYPISFAGAEMDPTCAFPASYGMEQEVHRIRGKDGRLVLGVTGGIASGKTTIAGMLKELGAPIIDFDLLARRVVEPGTPGWKDIVDYFGRQVLQEDDTLDRKKLSKVVFGDLEKRKKLESFTHPRIHAEFLKQLDEISEQTPGAIVQAVIPLLVELNMQYMFHKILVVYISPEEQIERLAKRDAIKKDEAANILKAQLPINEKVSYADYVIDNSGSLDDARRQVAELWERLKQAQQEILEKESGHEQ
;
A
#
# COMPACT_ATOMS: atom_id res chain seq x y z
N MET A 1 -1.61 24.01 -5.14
CA MET A 1 -3.00 24.01 -4.63
C MET A 1 -3.34 22.56 -4.37
N GLU A 2 -3.18 22.09 -3.13
CA GLU A 2 -3.53 20.71 -2.79
C GLU A 2 -5.02 20.51 -3.03
N LEU A 3 -5.39 19.55 -3.89
CA LEU A 3 -6.77 19.14 -4.09
C LEU A 3 -7.34 18.74 -2.73
N GLN A 4 -8.37 19.46 -2.27
CA GLN A 4 -9.10 19.18 -1.05
C GLN A 4 -9.58 17.73 -1.05
N LEU A 5 -9.41 17.03 0.08
CA LEU A 5 -9.76 15.62 0.21
C LEU A 5 -11.28 15.45 0.07
N ASP A 6 -11.72 14.59 -0.85
CA ASP A 6 -13.12 14.15 -0.93
C ASP A 6 -13.39 13.15 0.19
N TRP A 7 -13.85 13.66 1.34
CA TRP A 7 -14.06 12.88 2.56
C TRP A 7 -15.00 11.70 2.38
N GLU A 8 -16.14 11.91 1.73
CA GLU A 8 -17.12 10.84 1.53
C GLU A 8 -16.48 9.70 0.71
N LYS A 9 -15.85 10.04 -0.41
CA LYS A 9 -15.20 9.04 -1.26
C LYS A 9 -14.06 8.33 -0.54
N THR A 10 -13.23 9.06 0.20
CA THR A 10 -12.09 8.51 0.93
C THR A 10 -12.53 7.55 2.02
N ILE A 11 -13.49 7.97 2.87
CA ILE A 11 -13.99 7.15 3.98
C ILE A 11 -14.72 5.91 3.46
N ARG A 12 -15.61 6.05 2.47
CA ARG A 12 -16.31 4.89 1.89
C ARG A 12 -15.34 3.90 1.26
N ARG A 13 -14.29 4.37 0.60
CA ARG A 13 -13.29 3.49 0.00
C ARG A 13 -12.49 2.74 1.07
N MET A 14 -12.11 3.42 2.15
CA MET A 14 -11.44 2.81 3.30
C MET A 14 -12.34 1.76 3.98
N GLU A 15 -13.62 2.07 4.20
CA GLU A 15 -14.62 1.13 4.72
C GLU A 15 -14.75 -0.12 3.86
N GLN A 16 -14.71 0.00 2.53
CA GLN A 16 -14.73 -1.15 1.62
C GLN A 16 -13.46 -2.01 1.73
N LEU A 17 -12.28 -1.37 1.76
CA LEU A 17 -10.98 -2.06 1.82
C LEU A 17 -10.77 -2.78 3.14
N MET A 18 -11.20 -2.17 4.24
CA MET A 18 -11.01 -2.71 5.59
C MET A 18 -12.23 -3.46 6.13
N ARG A 19 -13.42 -3.30 5.54
CA ARG A 19 -14.71 -3.82 6.04
C ARG A 19 -14.96 -3.46 7.50
N LEU A 20 -14.84 -2.16 7.81
CA LEU A 20 -15.03 -1.65 9.17
C LEU A 20 -16.45 -1.94 9.67
N LYS A 21 -16.58 -2.30 10.95
CA LYS A 21 -17.88 -2.59 11.58
C LYS A 21 -18.63 -1.33 12.01
N SER A 22 -17.97 -0.17 12.01
CA SER A 22 -18.48 1.08 12.52
C SER A 22 -17.84 2.27 11.82
N PHE A 23 -18.46 3.44 11.88
CA PHE A 23 -17.99 4.63 11.17
C PHE A 23 -16.65 5.13 11.74
N PRO A 24 -15.66 5.47 10.90
CA PRO A 24 -14.54 6.31 11.34
C PRO A 24 -15.08 7.64 11.90
N VAL A 25 -14.56 8.06 13.05
CA VAL A 25 -15.07 9.24 13.77
C VAL A 25 -14.18 10.44 13.52
N ALA A 26 -14.72 11.48 12.92
CA ALA A 26 -14.10 12.79 12.84
C ALA A 26 -14.13 13.47 14.22
N LEU A 27 -12.98 13.92 14.70
CA LEU A 27 -12.83 14.65 15.96
C LEU A 27 -12.31 16.07 15.70
N LYS A 28 -12.95 17.05 16.33
CA LYS A 28 -12.56 18.45 16.27
C LYS A 28 -12.50 19.08 17.66
N PHE A 29 -11.35 19.66 18.01
CA PHE A 29 -11.23 20.58 19.13
C PHE A 29 -11.68 21.99 18.70
N LEU A 30 -12.39 22.67 19.59
CA LEU A 30 -12.93 24.01 19.36
C LEU A 30 -12.37 24.98 20.40
N GLU A 31 -11.82 26.10 19.91
CA GLU A 31 -11.26 27.15 20.77
C GLU A 31 -12.33 27.81 21.63
N ARG A 32 -13.57 27.91 21.12
CA ARG A 32 -14.68 28.54 21.81
C ARG A 32 -15.89 27.63 21.84
N GLU A 33 -16.57 27.56 22.98
CA GLU A 33 -17.78 26.75 23.12
C GLU A 33 -18.88 27.18 22.15
N VAL A 34 -19.00 28.48 21.87
CA VAL A 34 -20.03 29.05 20.98
C VAL A 34 -19.96 28.49 19.55
N ASP A 35 -18.78 28.00 19.13
CA ASP A 35 -18.58 27.45 17.79
C ASP A 35 -19.29 26.09 17.61
N LEU A 36 -19.68 25.41 18.69
CA LEU A 36 -20.56 24.24 18.63
C LEU A 36 -21.88 24.56 17.90
N GLY A 37 -22.41 25.77 18.08
CA GLY A 37 -23.66 26.21 17.45
C GLY A 37 -23.55 26.42 15.93
N THR A 38 -22.34 26.41 15.38
CA THR A 38 -22.08 26.56 13.94
C THR A 38 -22.06 25.21 13.20
N ILE A 39 -21.95 24.10 13.94
CA ILE A 39 -21.81 22.78 13.36
C ILE A 39 -23.19 22.24 12.93
N PRO A 40 -23.38 21.86 11.65
CA PRO A 40 -24.67 21.36 11.17
C PRO A 40 -25.12 20.10 11.91
N TYR A 41 -26.41 20.06 12.28
CA TYR A 41 -27.07 18.91 12.89
C TYR A 41 -26.45 18.40 14.21
N LEU A 42 -25.61 19.22 14.85
CA LEU A 42 -24.97 18.88 16.12
C LEU A 42 -25.99 18.72 17.24
N ARG A 43 -25.81 17.67 18.04
CA ARG A 43 -26.62 17.35 19.21
C ARG A 43 -25.82 17.54 20.48
N ARG A 44 -26.41 18.20 21.47
CA ARG A 44 -25.94 18.21 22.87
C ARG A 44 -26.88 17.35 23.71
N MET A 45 -26.33 16.69 24.72
CA MET A 45 -27.12 15.85 25.62
C MET A 45 -27.72 16.70 26.74
N ASP A 46 -28.90 16.32 27.21
CA ASP A 46 -29.61 16.96 28.33
C ASP A 46 -29.16 16.44 29.71
N HIS A 47 -28.20 15.52 29.72
CA HIS A 47 -27.63 14.87 30.90
C HIS A 47 -26.11 14.80 30.79
N LYS A 48 -25.45 14.53 31.92
CA LYS A 48 -23.99 14.42 31.96
C LYS A 48 -23.50 13.16 31.24
N VAL A 49 -22.39 13.29 30.51
CA VAL A 49 -21.83 12.23 29.68
C VAL A 49 -20.37 11.92 30.01
N THR A 50 -19.92 10.73 29.61
CA THR A 50 -18.50 10.41 29.43
C THR A 50 -18.06 10.70 28.00
N PHE A 51 -16.77 10.93 27.80
CA PHE A 51 -16.23 11.11 26.45
C PHE A 51 -16.41 9.86 25.58
N CYS A 52 -16.25 8.66 26.16
CA CYS A 52 -16.40 7.38 25.44
C CYS A 52 -17.83 7.18 24.89
N GLN A 53 -18.86 7.64 25.60
CA GLN A 53 -20.25 7.58 25.10
C GLN A 53 -20.42 8.44 23.84
N LEU A 54 -19.82 9.64 23.81
CA LEU A 54 -19.90 10.53 22.66
C LEU A 54 -19.25 9.92 21.41
N ILE A 55 -18.10 9.26 21.58
CA ILE A 55 -17.47 8.51 20.48
C ILE A 55 -18.43 7.43 19.97
N THR A 56 -19.13 6.72 20.85
CA THR A 56 -20.11 5.68 20.47
C THR A 56 -21.28 6.25 19.69
N LEU A 57 -21.80 7.42 20.10
CA LEU A 57 -22.90 8.10 19.40
C LEU A 57 -22.51 8.45 17.97
N ALA A 58 -21.29 8.94 17.75
CA ALA A 58 -20.77 9.17 16.40
C ALA A 58 -20.54 7.85 15.64
N ARG A 59 -19.85 6.89 16.28
CA ARG A 59 -19.34 5.67 15.65
C ARG A 59 -20.42 4.66 15.26
N ASN A 60 -21.45 4.49 16.08
CA ASN A 60 -22.46 3.44 15.95
C ASN A 60 -23.88 3.97 15.71
N PHE A 61 -24.18 5.20 16.14
CA PHE A 61 -25.52 5.79 16.02
C PHE A 61 -25.61 6.87 14.95
N ASP A 62 -24.49 7.21 14.30
CA ASP A 62 -24.45 8.15 13.18
C ASP A 62 -24.76 9.60 13.60
N TRP A 63 -24.42 9.98 14.83
CA TRP A 63 -24.73 11.31 15.37
C TRP A 63 -23.54 12.25 15.30
N THR A 64 -23.79 13.49 14.86
CA THR A 64 -22.92 14.62 15.15
C THR A 64 -23.21 15.09 16.58
N VAL A 65 -22.21 15.04 17.47
CA VAL A 65 -22.34 15.42 18.88
C VAL A 65 -21.27 16.41 19.30
N GLY A 66 -21.61 17.27 20.27
CA GLY A 66 -20.70 18.25 20.83
C GLY A 66 -20.75 18.29 22.34
N VAL A 67 -19.63 18.63 22.96
CA VAL A 67 -19.48 18.65 24.42
C VAL A 67 -18.58 19.80 24.86
N ALA A 68 -18.98 20.49 25.93
CA ALA A 68 -18.20 21.48 26.66
C ALA A 68 -17.89 20.98 28.08
N LEU A 69 -17.08 21.74 28.84
CA LEU A 69 -16.65 21.34 30.19
C LEU A 69 -17.83 20.96 31.11
N GLU A 70 -18.91 21.74 31.05
CA GLU A 70 -20.08 21.52 31.90
C GLU A 70 -20.83 20.24 31.57
N ASP A 71 -20.74 19.69 30.37
CA ASP A 71 -21.50 18.50 29.96
C ASP A 71 -20.92 17.19 30.53
N PHE A 72 -19.68 17.21 31.01
CA PHE A 72 -19.03 16.00 31.51
C PHE A 72 -19.51 15.60 32.90
N MET A 73 -19.60 14.29 33.15
CA MET A 73 -19.96 13.76 34.47
C MET A 73 -18.91 14.02 35.57
N ASN A 74 -17.64 14.19 35.19
CA ASN A 74 -16.53 14.48 36.08
C ASN A 74 -15.46 15.29 35.33
N GLN A 75 -14.50 15.83 36.08
CA GLN A 75 -13.42 16.66 35.51
C GLN A 75 -12.21 15.85 34.99
N THR A 76 -12.17 14.53 35.21
CA THR A 76 -11.02 13.71 34.81
C THR A 76 -10.91 13.60 33.30
N CYS A 77 -11.99 13.23 32.60
CA CYS A 77 -12.01 13.17 31.13
C CYS A 77 -11.70 14.53 30.47
N PRO A 78 -12.37 15.65 30.83
CA PRO A 78 -12.08 16.94 30.22
C PRO A 78 -10.66 17.45 30.53
N SER A 79 -10.03 17.01 31.63
CA SER A 79 -8.63 17.35 31.91
C SER A 79 -7.64 16.72 30.92
N ILE A 80 -7.96 15.54 30.38
CA ILE A 80 -7.13 14.91 29.33
C ILE A 80 -7.23 15.70 28.03
N LEU A 81 -8.43 16.20 27.73
CA LEU A 81 -8.74 16.99 26.53
C LEU A 81 -8.35 18.47 26.65
N GLY A 82 -7.75 18.90 27.77
CA GLY A 82 -7.27 20.27 27.96
C GLY A 82 -8.36 21.31 28.27
N LEU A 83 -9.58 20.86 28.61
CA LEU A 83 -10.73 21.74 28.90
C LEU A 83 -10.74 22.25 30.35
N THR A 84 -10.03 21.57 31.26
CA THR A 84 -9.88 21.94 32.66
C THR A 84 -8.56 21.39 33.21
N ASP A 85 -8.05 21.97 34.30
CA ASP A 85 -6.91 21.39 35.01
C ASP A 85 -7.28 20.06 35.68
N VAL A 86 -6.26 19.25 35.98
CA VAL A 86 -6.40 17.97 36.68
C VAL A 86 -6.90 18.22 38.11
N PRO A 87 -7.95 17.54 38.58
CA PRO A 87 -8.45 17.73 39.95
C PRO A 87 -7.40 17.40 41.01
N ASP A 88 -7.42 18.10 42.15
CA ASP A 88 -6.41 17.93 43.21
C ASP A 88 -6.34 16.51 43.78
N PHE A 89 -7.49 15.84 43.90
CA PHE A 89 -7.57 14.45 44.39
C PHE A 89 -7.08 13.42 43.34
N ASN A 90 -6.90 13.83 42.08
CA ASN A 90 -6.15 13.06 41.09
C ASN A 90 -4.65 13.32 41.26
N LYS A 91 -4.25 14.60 41.35
CA LYS A 91 -2.85 15.03 41.51
C LYS A 91 -2.17 14.48 42.77
N ASP A 92 -2.88 14.40 43.89
CA ASP A 92 -2.34 13.89 45.15
C ASP A 92 -2.22 12.34 45.19
N GLY A 93 -2.77 11.68 44.16
CA GLY A 93 -2.80 10.23 43.98
C GLY A 93 -4.00 9.53 44.65
N THR A 94 -4.93 10.25 45.27
CA THR A 94 -6.07 9.66 45.98
C THR A 94 -6.94 8.84 45.03
N PHE A 95 -7.38 9.41 43.92
CA PHE A 95 -8.29 8.75 42.98
C PHE A 95 -7.74 7.43 42.43
N ARG A 96 -6.54 7.47 41.83
CA ARG A 96 -5.95 6.28 41.19
C ARG A 96 -5.57 5.22 42.22
N SER A 97 -5.26 5.59 43.45
CA SER A 97 -4.96 4.63 44.52
C SER A 97 -6.17 3.83 45.01
N ILE A 98 -7.39 4.34 44.79
CA ILE A 98 -8.62 3.64 45.16
C ILE A 98 -8.93 2.53 44.15
N VAL A 99 -8.64 2.76 42.87
CA VAL A 99 -9.18 1.95 41.78
C VAL A 99 -8.11 1.18 41.02
N TRP A 100 -6.96 1.78 40.74
CA TRP A 100 -6.05 1.32 39.68
C TRP A 100 -4.67 0.88 40.17
N VAL A 101 -4.16 1.50 41.23
CA VAL A 101 -2.83 1.20 41.75
C VAL A 101 -2.84 1.11 43.27
N LYS A 102 -1.90 0.34 43.84
CA LYS A 102 -1.91 -0.01 45.27
C LYS A 102 -1.63 1.18 46.20
N THR A 103 -0.82 2.15 45.77
CA THR A 103 -0.34 3.23 46.64
C THR A 103 -0.59 4.61 46.04
N LYS A 104 -0.72 5.63 46.90
CA LYS A 104 -0.78 7.04 46.45
C LYS A 104 0.48 7.46 45.71
N ALA A 105 1.64 6.88 46.03
CA ALA A 105 2.89 7.18 45.32
C ALA A 105 2.84 6.66 43.88
N ASP A 106 2.37 5.43 43.68
CA ASP A 106 2.13 4.87 42.33
C ASP A 106 1.07 5.66 41.58
N ALA A 107 0.03 6.11 42.29
CA ALA A 107 -1.05 6.89 41.72
C ALA A 107 -0.59 8.26 41.19
N ARG A 108 0.34 8.93 41.88
CA ARG A 108 0.96 10.16 41.39
C ARG A 108 1.79 9.91 40.14
N ARG A 109 2.65 8.89 40.16
CA ARG A 109 3.44 8.47 38.98
C ARG A 109 2.55 8.13 37.79
N TYR A 110 1.43 7.45 38.05
CA TYR A 110 0.40 7.15 37.06
C TYR A 110 -0.17 8.45 36.49
N GLU A 111 -0.63 9.38 37.34
CA GLU A 111 -1.33 10.58 36.87
C GLU A 111 -0.38 11.54 36.13
N GLU A 112 0.89 11.60 36.54
CA GLU A 112 1.97 12.35 35.88
C GLU A 112 2.35 11.78 34.51
N SER A 113 2.17 10.46 34.28
CA SER A 113 2.55 9.83 33.02
C SER A 113 1.54 10.01 31.89
N ILE A 114 0.31 10.48 32.19
CA ILE A 114 -0.78 10.69 31.21
C ILE A 114 -0.48 11.95 30.35
N PRO A 115 -0.25 11.83 29.03
CA PRO A 115 -0.28 12.97 28.13
C PRO A 115 -1.60 13.76 28.23
N ARG A 116 -1.53 15.09 28.19
CA ARG A 116 -2.72 15.96 28.16
C ARG A 116 -2.59 17.03 27.10
N ILE A 117 -3.72 17.45 26.53
CA ILE A 117 -3.76 18.63 25.69
C ILE A 117 -3.44 19.85 26.58
N PRO A 118 -2.60 20.80 26.12
CA PRO A 118 -2.31 22.02 26.87
C PRO A 118 -3.57 22.82 27.21
N LEU A 119 -3.61 23.38 28.41
CA LEU A 119 -4.72 24.21 28.88
C LEU A 119 -4.77 25.55 28.13
N GLY A 120 -5.97 26.13 28.07
CA GLY A 120 -6.19 27.49 27.58
C GLY A 120 -6.41 27.60 26.07
N THR A 121 -6.27 26.50 25.33
CA THR A 121 -6.46 26.49 23.87
C THR A 121 -7.90 26.17 23.48
N TYR A 122 -8.54 25.19 24.12
CA TYR A 122 -9.84 24.65 23.70
C TYR A 122 -10.88 24.72 24.82
N GLN A 123 -12.14 24.93 24.43
CA GLN A 123 -13.30 25.01 25.33
C GLN A 123 -14.34 23.92 25.05
N ALA A 124 -14.32 23.33 23.86
CA ALA A 124 -15.26 22.29 23.47
C ALA A 124 -14.65 21.27 22.51
N VAL A 125 -15.33 20.13 22.35
CA VAL A 125 -14.98 19.08 21.40
C VAL A 125 -16.24 18.66 20.63
N ALA A 126 -16.09 18.42 19.32
CA ALA A 126 -17.13 17.87 18.47
C ALA A 126 -16.69 16.55 17.83
N LEU A 127 -17.64 15.65 17.66
CA LEU A 127 -17.46 14.32 17.08
C LEU A 127 -18.55 14.07 16.04
N ALA A 128 -18.19 13.42 14.94
CA ALA A 128 -19.15 13.04 13.91
C ALA A 128 -18.67 11.83 13.10
N PRO A 129 -19.57 11.11 12.41
CA PRO A 129 -19.18 10.20 11.34
C PRO A 129 -18.37 10.95 10.27
N ALA A 130 -17.13 10.51 10.02
CA ALA A 130 -16.21 11.21 9.12
C ALA A 130 -16.73 11.30 7.68
N VAL A 131 -17.57 10.36 7.27
CA VAL A 131 -18.16 10.30 5.92
C VAL A 131 -19.05 11.51 5.59
N TYR A 132 -19.66 12.16 6.60
CA TYR A 132 -20.55 13.31 6.37
C TYR A 132 -19.85 14.66 6.37
N HIS A 133 -18.62 14.70 6.88
CA HIS A 133 -17.79 15.91 6.91
C HIS A 133 -18.54 17.20 7.37
N PRO A 134 -19.14 17.21 8.58
CA PRO A 134 -19.85 18.40 9.09
C PRO A 134 -18.91 19.53 9.51
N PHE A 135 -17.62 19.24 9.66
CA PHE A 135 -16.53 20.16 9.97
C PHE A 135 -15.20 19.57 9.47
N GLU A 136 -14.17 20.41 9.33
CA GLU A 136 -12.79 19.96 9.05
C GLU A 136 -12.17 19.37 10.34
N PRO A 137 -11.94 18.04 10.40
CA PRO A 137 -11.46 17.38 11.61
C PRO A 137 -9.97 17.66 11.86
N ASP A 138 -9.56 17.59 13.14
CA ASP A 138 -8.13 17.57 13.48
C ASP A 138 -7.54 16.16 13.30
N MET A 139 -8.36 15.14 13.53
CA MET A 139 -8.01 13.74 13.36
C MET A 139 -9.23 12.85 13.14
N ILE A 140 -8.98 11.64 12.63
CA ILE A 140 -9.97 10.57 12.48
C ILE A 140 -9.65 9.45 13.47
N LEU A 141 -10.64 9.00 14.22
CA LEU A 141 -10.55 7.82 15.07
C LEU A 141 -11.09 6.61 14.32
N VAL A 142 -10.26 5.59 14.17
CA VAL A 142 -10.60 4.35 13.50
C VAL A 142 -10.65 3.25 14.55
N TYR A 143 -11.83 2.64 14.72
CA TYR A 143 -12.01 1.44 15.52
C TYR A 143 -12.03 0.22 14.61
N ALA A 144 -11.16 -0.74 14.90
CA ALA A 144 -10.98 -1.91 14.06
C ALA A 144 -10.34 -3.06 14.85
N ASN A 145 -10.47 -4.28 14.36
CA ASN A 145 -9.80 -5.44 14.96
C ASN A 145 -8.29 -5.47 14.65
N PRO A 146 -7.48 -6.34 15.29
CA PRO A 146 -6.04 -6.36 15.08
C PRO A 146 -5.62 -6.63 13.63
N ALA A 147 -6.37 -7.47 12.90
CA ALA A 147 -6.10 -7.77 11.50
C ALA A 147 -6.34 -6.56 10.58
N GLN A 148 -7.34 -5.74 10.89
CA GLN A 148 -7.58 -4.47 10.20
C GLN A 148 -6.51 -3.43 10.57
N MET A 149 -6.13 -3.34 11.85
CA MET A 149 -5.13 -2.38 12.31
C MET A 149 -3.75 -2.60 11.69
N ILE A 150 -3.29 -3.85 11.58
CA ILE A 150 -1.99 -4.11 10.96
C ILE A 150 -1.97 -3.70 9.48
N LEU A 151 -3.10 -3.81 8.77
CA LEU A 151 -3.21 -3.32 7.40
C LEU A 151 -3.16 -1.79 7.34
N LEU A 152 -3.81 -1.10 8.29
CA LEU A 152 -3.75 0.37 8.37
C LEU A 152 -2.34 0.87 8.74
N ILE A 153 -1.63 0.18 9.65
CA ILE A 153 -0.23 0.46 9.98
C ILE A 153 0.64 0.33 8.72
N ASN A 154 0.56 -0.83 8.05
CA ASN A 154 1.34 -1.10 6.85
C ASN A 154 0.99 -0.10 5.73
N ALA A 155 -0.26 0.35 5.64
CA ALA A 155 -0.68 1.35 4.67
C ALA A 155 -0.05 2.72 4.95
N LEU A 156 -0.05 3.16 6.21
CA LEU A 156 0.61 4.40 6.63
C LEU A 156 2.14 4.35 6.48
N GLN A 157 2.73 3.15 6.48
CA GLN A 157 4.16 2.89 6.25
C GLN A 157 4.51 2.60 4.78
N PHE A 158 3.51 2.50 3.90
CA PHE A 158 3.70 2.07 2.51
C PHE A 158 4.55 3.06 1.70
N GLU A 159 4.34 4.35 1.95
CA GLU A 159 5.15 5.47 1.48
C GLU A 159 5.89 6.07 2.68
N ASP A 160 7.14 6.51 2.51
CA ASP A 160 7.97 7.10 3.58
C ASP A 160 7.97 6.26 4.87
N TYR A 161 8.53 5.05 4.78
CA TYR A 161 8.53 4.09 5.88
C TYR A 161 9.11 4.67 7.18
N GLU A 162 8.34 4.57 8.26
CA GLU A 162 8.76 4.94 9.61
C GLU A 162 8.26 3.90 10.62
N VAL A 163 9.08 3.58 11.62
CA VAL A 163 8.66 2.73 12.75
C VAL A 163 7.66 3.50 13.62
N MET A 164 6.48 2.92 13.85
CA MET A 164 5.48 3.48 14.76
C MET A 164 5.75 3.02 16.20
N GLN A 165 5.64 3.95 17.14
CA GLN A 165 5.72 3.67 18.58
C GLN A 165 4.33 3.80 19.19
N PHE A 166 3.88 2.73 19.85
CA PHE A 166 2.62 2.71 20.57
C PHE A 166 2.87 2.93 22.07
N PHE A 167 2.01 3.73 22.68
CA PHE A 167 2.13 4.18 24.06
C PHE A 167 0.91 3.68 24.83
N CYS A 168 1.12 3.23 26.07
CA CYS A 168 0.05 2.69 26.90
C CYS A 168 0.26 3.13 28.35
N VAL A 169 -0.63 4.00 28.84
CA VAL A 169 -0.70 4.34 30.26
C VAL A 169 -1.55 3.31 31.02
N GLY A 170 -2.47 2.64 30.32
CA GLY A 170 -3.46 1.74 30.88
C GLY A 170 -4.86 2.36 30.80
N GLU A 171 -5.37 2.88 31.91
CA GLU A 171 -6.65 3.59 31.97
C GLU A 171 -6.51 5.07 31.64
N SER A 172 -6.44 5.34 30.33
CA SER A 172 -6.64 6.64 29.67
C SER A 172 -6.43 6.47 28.15
N SER A 173 -7.12 5.53 27.49
CA SER A 173 -6.93 5.26 26.05
C SER A 173 -7.11 6.50 25.16
N CYS A 174 -8.03 7.41 25.53
CA CYS A 174 -8.16 8.71 24.87
C CYS A 174 -6.87 9.55 24.91
N SER A 175 -6.08 9.49 25.98
CA SER A 175 -4.76 10.10 26.03
C SER A 175 -3.79 9.42 25.06
N ASP A 176 -3.77 8.09 25.08
CA ASP A 176 -2.82 7.28 24.32
C ASP A 176 -3.04 7.38 22.80
N ALA A 177 -4.29 7.51 22.35
CA ALA A 177 -4.61 7.74 20.94
C ALA A 177 -4.70 9.24 20.60
N ILE A 178 -5.66 9.96 21.17
CA ILE A 178 -6.05 11.31 20.72
C ILE A 178 -5.00 12.32 21.11
N VAL A 179 -4.61 12.37 22.37
CA VAL A 179 -3.67 13.39 22.85
C VAL A 179 -2.29 13.19 22.25
N ARG A 180 -1.81 11.94 22.20
CA ARG A 180 -0.55 11.61 21.53
C ARG A 180 -0.56 12.01 20.06
N CYS A 181 -1.64 11.68 19.32
CA CYS A 181 -1.80 12.09 17.93
C CYS A 181 -1.79 13.61 17.77
N HIS A 182 -2.48 14.33 18.65
CA HIS A 182 -2.50 15.79 18.67
C HIS A 182 -1.10 16.39 18.90
N LEU A 183 -0.38 15.90 19.90
CA LEU A 183 0.91 16.46 20.30
C LEU A 183 2.05 16.13 19.33
N THR A 184 1.99 14.99 18.62
CA THR A 184 3.06 14.59 17.69
C THR A 184 2.76 14.90 16.24
N GLY A 185 1.49 15.09 15.89
CA GLY A 185 1.06 15.07 14.49
C GLY A 185 1.27 13.73 13.80
N LYS A 186 1.42 12.62 14.56
CA LYS A 186 1.61 11.26 14.03
C LYS A 186 0.47 10.33 14.45
N PRO A 187 0.17 9.26 13.68
CA PRO A 187 -0.83 8.29 14.06
C PRO A 187 -0.50 7.64 15.40
N SER A 188 -1.52 7.34 16.19
CA SER A 188 -1.34 6.70 17.50
C SER A 188 -2.41 5.65 17.76
N LEU A 189 -1.96 4.40 17.93
CA LEU A 189 -2.78 3.24 18.22
C LEU A 189 -2.71 2.92 19.71
N THR A 190 -3.84 2.52 20.28
CA THR A 190 -3.91 1.99 21.65
C THR A 190 -4.96 0.89 21.76
N ILE A 191 -4.93 0.20 22.91
CA ILE A 191 -5.93 -0.77 23.32
C ILE A 191 -7.01 -0.02 24.12
N PRO A 192 -8.30 -0.12 23.74
CA PRO A 192 -9.38 0.46 24.50
C PRO A 192 -9.38 0.02 25.96
N CYS A 193 -9.39 1.00 26.86
CA CYS A 193 -9.30 0.76 28.30
C CYS A 193 -10.67 0.36 28.90
N TYR A 194 -10.72 0.03 30.19
CA TYR A 194 -11.94 -0.42 30.85
C TYR A 194 -13.09 0.58 30.72
N GLY A 195 -12.81 1.87 30.89
CA GLY A 195 -13.83 2.93 30.72
C GLY A 195 -14.42 2.96 29.31
N GLU A 196 -13.58 2.79 28.29
CA GLU A 196 -14.01 2.79 26.90
C GLU A 196 -14.87 1.57 26.54
N ARG A 197 -14.60 0.42 27.15
CA ARG A 197 -15.44 -0.78 27.01
C ARG A 197 -16.77 -0.62 27.74
N ARG A 198 -16.70 -0.18 29.00
CA ARG A 198 -17.88 -0.07 29.88
C ARG A 198 -18.86 1.01 29.43
N TYR A 199 -18.36 2.16 28.98
CA TYR A 199 -19.20 3.32 28.65
C TYR A 199 -19.23 3.62 27.15
N GLY A 200 -18.17 3.27 26.42
CA GLY A 200 -18.07 3.48 24.97
C GLY A 200 -18.37 2.23 24.12
N HIS A 201 -18.75 1.12 24.76
CA HIS A 201 -19.09 -0.14 24.08
C HIS A 201 -18.02 -0.61 23.07
N ALA A 202 -16.74 -0.31 23.33
CA ALA A 202 -15.65 -0.95 22.59
C ALA A 202 -15.69 -2.46 22.82
N GLN A 203 -15.65 -3.22 21.73
CA GLN A 203 -15.73 -4.69 21.74
C GLN A 203 -14.37 -5.30 22.13
N ASP A 204 -14.37 -6.58 22.51
CA ASP A 204 -13.17 -7.30 22.98
C ASP A 204 -12.02 -7.24 21.98
N GLU A 205 -12.33 -7.34 20.69
CA GLU A 205 -11.37 -7.24 19.60
C GLU A 205 -11.05 -5.80 19.15
N ASP A 206 -11.78 -4.78 19.61
CA ASP A 206 -11.56 -3.42 19.14
C ASP A 206 -10.19 -2.92 19.60
N LEU A 207 -9.45 -2.36 18.66
CA LEU A 207 -8.37 -1.41 18.87
C LEU A 207 -8.82 -0.04 18.35
N VAL A 208 -8.15 1.03 18.79
CA VAL A 208 -8.41 2.38 18.28
C VAL A 208 -7.13 3.07 17.85
N MET A 209 -7.14 3.62 16.63
CA MET A 209 -6.07 4.47 16.11
C MET A 209 -6.62 5.86 15.82
N ALA A 210 -5.97 6.89 16.38
CA ALA A 210 -6.12 8.26 15.92
C ALA A 210 -5.17 8.51 14.75
N VAL A 211 -5.68 9.02 13.63
CA VAL A 211 -4.93 9.35 12.43
C VAL A 211 -5.08 10.85 12.15
N PRO A 212 -3.97 11.62 12.03
CA PRO A 212 -4.05 13.02 11.66
C PRO A 212 -4.75 13.21 10.31
N THR A 213 -5.56 14.27 10.18
CA THR A 213 -6.31 14.55 8.95
C THR A 213 -5.44 14.59 7.69
N GLY A 214 -4.25 15.20 7.77
CA GLY A 214 -3.30 15.27 6.65
C GLY A 214 -2.78 13.92 6.17
N MET A 215 -2.91 12.86 6.96
CA MET A 215 -2.45 11.51 6.62
C MET A 215 -3.54 10.60 6.07
N MET A 216 -4.80 11.04 6.02
CA MET A 216 -5.91 10.20 5.54
C MET A 216 -5.76 9.79 4.07
N LYS A 217 -5.24 10.71 3.23
CA LYS A 217 -4.92 10.40 1.83
C LYS A 217 -3.81 9.35 1.72
N LYS A 218 -2.74 9.50 2.52
CA LYS A 218 -1.63 8.55 2.60
C LYS A 218 -2.11 7.16 3.04
N ALA A 219 -2.94 7.11 4.09
CA ALA A 219 -3.55 5.88 4.58
C ALA A 219 -4.35 5.16 3.48
N LEU A 220 -5.20 5.90 2.75
CA LEU A 220 -5.99 5.31 1.67
C LEU A 220 -5.11 4.80 0.51
N ASN A 221 -4.15 5.61 0.07
CA ASN A 221 -3.21 5.22 -1.00
C ASN A 221 -2.44 3.95 -0.62
N GLY A 222 -1.95 3.88 0.62
CA GLY A 222 -1.27 2.70 1.14
C GLY A 222 -2.17 1.47 1.18
N LEU A 223 -3.43 1.60 1.62
CA LEU A 223 -4.40 0.50 1.62
C LEU A 223 -4.66 -0.01 0.20
N GLU A 224 -4.78 0.89 -0.79
CA GLU A 224 -4.94 0.51 -2.18
C GLU A 224 -3.68 -0.14 -2.77
N GLY A 225 -2.50 0.37 -2.43
CA GLY A 225 -1.22 -0.19 -2.83
C GLY A 225 -1.05 -1.62 -2.30
N LEU A 226 -1.32 -1.83 -1.01
CA LEU A 226 -1.33 -3.15 -0.39
C LEU A 226 -2.36 -4.09 -1.02
N TYR A 227 -3.58 -3.59 -1.27
CA TYR A 227 -4.64 -4.38 -1.91
C TYR A 227 -4.22 -4.89 -3.30
N ARG A 228 -3.58 -4.04 -4.12
CA ARG A 228 -3.05 -4.42 -5.44
C ARG A 228 -1.93 -5.46 -5.34
N ARG A 229 -1.15 -5.42 -4.26
CA ARG A 229 -0.09 -6.41 -3.95
C ARG A 229 -0.62 -7.69 -3.27
N GLY A 230 -1.94 -7.83 -3.11
CA GLY A 230 -2.57 -9.00 -2.50
C GLY A 230 -2.63 -8.99 -0.97
N VAL A 231 -2.10 -7.96 -0.32
CA VAL A 231 -2.17 -7.76 1.13
C VAL A 231 -3.48 -7.03 1.45
N ARG A 232 -4.53 -7.78 1.79
CA ARG A 232 -5.91 -7.26 1.88
C ARG A 232 -6.72 -7.89 3.01
N TYR A 233 -7.83 -7.25 3.36
CA TYR A 233 -8.83 -7.77 4.31
C TYR A 233 -10.03 -8.39 3.58
N PRO A 234 -10.62 -9.51 4.08
CA PRO A 234 -10.15 -10.32 5.20
C PRO A 234 -8.84 -11.04 4.88
N ILE A 235 -7.98 -11.16 5.90
CA ILE A 235 -6.73 -11.93 5.78
C ILE A 235 -7.12 -13.41 5.66
N SER A 236 -6.79 -14.02 4.52
CA SER A 236 -7.07 -15.43 4.27
C SER A 236 -6.02 -16.28 4.97
N PHE A 237 -6.45 -17.27 5.75
CA PHE A 237 -5.53 -18.18 6.43
C PHE A 237 -5.00 -19.23 5.46
N ALA A 238 -3.70 -19.52 5.53
CA ALA A 238 -3.19 -20.80 5.10
C ALA A 238 -3.57 -21.84 6.17
N GLY A 239 -4.05 -23.02 5.75
CA GLY A 239 -4.35 -24.10 6.69
C GLY A 239 -3.09 -24.50 7.46
N ALA A 240 -3.20 -24.86 8.74
CA ALA A 240 -2.04 -25.16 9.57
C ALA A 240 -1.16 -26.32 9.04
N GLU A 241 -1.76 -27.24 8.27
CA GLU A 241 -1.07 -28.38 7.64
C GLU A 241 -0.74 -28.15 6.15
N MET A 242 -1.13 -26.98 5.60
CA MET A 242 -0.87 -26.65 4.20
C MET A 242 0.61 -26.33 4.02
N ASP A 243 1.23 -26.85 2.96
CA ASP A 243 2.54 -26.38 2.52
C ASP A 243 2.42 -24.91 2.09
N PRO A 244 3.01 -23.95 2.83
CA PRO A 244 2.82 -22.55 2.54
C PRO A 244 3.58 -22.10 1.30
N THR A 245 4.54 -22.88 0.78
CA THR A 245 5.31 -22.52 -0.43
C THR A 245 4.41 -22.30 -1.64
N CYS A 246 3.28 -23.00 -1.72
CA CYS A 246 2.29 -22.81 -2.78
C CYS A 246 1.38 -21.58 -2.58
N ALA A 247 1.40 -20.96 -1.39
CA ALA A 247 0.60 -19.79 -1.03
C ALA A 247 1.41 -18.49 -0.94
N PHE A 248 2.74 -18.57 -0.78
CA PHE A 248 3.60 -17.41 -0.75
C PHE A 248 3.79 -16.82 -2.16
N PRO A 249 3.85 -15.48 -2.31
CA PRO A 249 4.31 -14.85 -3.54
C PRO A 249 5.72 -15.35 -3.87
N ALA A 250 6.04 -15.44 -5.16
CA ALA A 250 7.33 -15.92 -5.64
C ALA A 250 8.52 -15.17 -5.00
N SER A 251 8.35 -13.90 -4.62
CA SER A 251 9.38 -13.13 -3.91
C SER A 251 9.83 -13.70 -2.55
N TYR A 252 9.06 -14.58 -1.90
CA TYR A 252 9.36 -15.10 -0.55
C TYR A 252 10.03 -16.48 -0.53
N GLY A 253 9.88 -17.29 -1.58
CA GLY A 253 10.33 -18.69 -1.60
C GLY A 253 11.34 -19.03 -2.69
N MET A 254 11.76 -18.06 -3.49
CA MET A 254 12.48 -18.29 -4.74
C MET A 254 13.97 -17.93 -4.65
N GLU A 255 14.59 -18.03 -3.48
CA GLU A 255 16.03 -17.75 -3.33
C GLU A 255 16.86 -18.64 -4.28
N GLN A 256 16.55 -19.94 -4.37
CA GLN A 256 17.19 -20.86 -5.32
C GLN A 256 16.95 -20.45 -6.78
N GLU A 257 15.76 -19.96 -7.10
CA GLU A 257 15.40 -19.51 -8.45
C GLU A 257 16.13 -18.21 -8.81
N VAL A 258 16.22 -17.27 -7.87
CA VAL A 258 17.00 -16.03 -8.02
C VAL A 258 18.46 -16.37 -8.22
N HIS A 259 19.03 -17.29 -7.42
CA HIS A 259 20.39 -17.76 -7.63
C HIS A 259 20.57 -18.42 -9.00
N ARG A 260 19.58 -19.17 -9.48
CA ARG A 260 19.64 -19.75 -10.82
C ARG A 260 19.61 -18.69 -11.90
N ILE A 261 18.69 -17.73 -11.84
CA ILE A 261 18.57 -16.64 -12.81
C ILE A 261 19.84 -15.79 -12.81
N ARG A 262 20.34 -15.46 -11.63
CA ARG A 262 21.53 -14.63 -11.47
C ARG A 262 22.82 -15.39 -11.80
N GLY A 263 22.82 -16.71 -11.65
CA GLY A 263 23.94 -17.57 -11.97
C GLY A 263 25.16 -17.35 -11.07
N LYS A 264 26.22 -18.12 -11.34
CA LYS A 264 27.58 -17.95 -10.77
C LYS A 264 28.64 -17.73 -11.85
N ASP A 265 28.20 -17.67 -13.10
CA ASP A 265 28.98 -17.46 -14.30
C ASP A 265 29.29 -15.97 -14.54
N GLY A 266 29.04 -15.12 -13.55
CA GLY A 266 29.30 -13.68 -13.60
C GLY A 266 28.33 -12.89 -14.49
N ARG A 267 27.24 -13.50 -14.97
CA ARG A 267 26.25 -12.81 -15.81
C ARG A 267 25.55 -11.70 -15.03
N LEU A 268 25.23 -10.60 -15.72
CA LEU A 268 24.35 -9.55 -15.21
C LEU A 268 23.03 -9.61 -15.97
N VAL A 269 21.95 -9.90 -15.25
CA VAL A 269 20.59 -9.88 -15.80
C VAL A 269 19.89 -8.56 -15.47
N LEU A 270 19.63 -7.77 -16.51
CA LEU A 270 18.95 -6.48 -16.47
C LEU A 270 17.46 -6.63 -16.79
N GLY A 271 16.57 -6.28 -15.86
CA GLY A 271 15.13 -6.21 -16.13
C GLY A 271 14.78 -4.89 -16.81
N VAL A 272 14.35 -4.92 -18.08
CA VAL A 272 13.98 -3.73 -18.86
C VAL A 272 12.46 -3.58 -18.87
N THR A 273 11.96 -2.50 -18.31
CA THR A 273 10.54 -2.19 -18.26
C THR A 273 10.27 -0.73 -18.62
N GLY A 274 9.01 -0.31 -18.56
CA GLY A 274 8.55 1.00 -19.00
C GLY A 274 7.08 0.95 -19.40
N GLY A 275 6.44 2.11 -19.43
CA GLY A 275 5.03 2.22 -19.76
C GLY A 275 4.74 1.91 -21.23
N ILE A 276 3.46 1.72 -21.58
CA ILE A 276 3.04 1.59 -22.97
C ILE A 276 3.53 2.80 -23.79
N ALA A 277 3.94 2.52 -25.03
CA ALA A 277 4.49 3.51 -25.97
C ALA A 277 5.76 4.27 -25.49
N SER A 278 6.44 3.83 -24.42
CA SER A 278 7.66 4.50 -23.94
C SER A 278 8.91 4.28 -24.81
N GLY A 279 8.85 3.41 -25.82
CA GLY A 279 9.99 3.12 -26.70
C GLY A 279 10.98 2.08 -26.15
N LYS A 280 10.52 1.21 -25.23
CA LYS A 280 11.30 0.06 -24.71
C LYS A 280 12.03 -0.72 -25.80
N THR A 281 11.36 -1.07 -26.90
CA THR A 281 11.95 -1.82 -28.00
C THR A 281 13.11 -1.08 -28.66
N THR A 282 13.02 0.24 -28.77
CA THR A 282 14.09 1.08 -29.31
C THR A 282 15.32 1.04 -28.40
N ILE A 283 15.13 1.28 -27.11
CA ILE A 283 16.23 1.26 -26.12
C ILE A 283 16.85 -0.14 -26.01
N ALA A 284 16.03 -1.18 -25.97
CA ALA A 284 16.50 -2.57 -25.93
C ALA A 284 17.31 -2.92 -27.19
N GLY A 285 16.88 -2.45 -28.37
CA GLY A 285 17.61 -2.59 -29.62
C GLY A 285 18.99 -1.93 -29.58
N MET A 286 19.08 -0.70 -29.05
CA MET A 286 20.36 0.01 -28.89
C MET A 286 21.30 -0.74 -27.93
N LEU A 287 20.79 -1.27 -26.81
CA LEU A 287 21.60 -2.11 -25.90
C LEU A 287 22.06 -3.41 -26.56
N LYS A 288 21.24 -3.99 -27.43
CA LYS A 288 21.61 -5.19 -28.18
C LYS A 288 22.76 -4.93 -29.15
N GLU A 289 22.77 -3.78 -29.83
CA GLU A 289 23.88 -3.37 -30.70
C GLU A 289 25.21 -3.22 -29.94
N LEU A 290 25.15 -2.87 -28.65
CA LEU A 290 26.32 -2.80 -27.76
C LEU A 290 26.76 -4.16 -27.19
N GLY A 291 25.98 -5.22 -27.44
CA GLY A 291 26.32 -6.59 -27.04
C GLY A 291 25.44 -7.20 -25.95
N ALA A 292 24.32 -6.57 -25.56
CA ALA A 292 23.40 -7.13 -24.57
C ALA A 292 22.29 -7.99 -25.22
N PRO A 293 22.32 -9.34 -25.14
CA PRO A 293 21.29 -10.18 -25.75
C PRO A 293 19.91 -9.91 -25.15
N ILE A 294 18.87 -9.94 -26.00
CA ILE A 294 17.48 -9.69 -25.60
C ILE A 294 16.74 -11.00 -25.36
N ILE A 295 16.16 -11.13 -24.18
CA ILE A 295 15.09 -12.09 -23.90
C ILE A 295 13.78 -11.30 -23.73
N ASP A 296 12.88 -11.42 -24.70
CA ASP A 296 11.61 -10.68 -24.73
C ASP A 296 10.47 -11.55 -24.17
N PHE A 297 9.92 -11.17 -23.03
CA PHE A 297 8.86 -11.94 -22.37
C PHE A 297 7.55 -11.96 -23.16
N ASP A 298 7.25 -10.94 -23.99
CA ASP A 298 6.09 -10.99 -24.87
C ASP A 298 6.28 -12.06 -25.94
N LEU A 299 7.50 -12.23 -26.47
CA LEU A 299 7.84 -13.32 -27.40
C LEU A 299 7.79 -14.69 -26.73
N LEU A 300 8.35 -14.81 -25.52
CA LEU A 300 8.27 -16.06 -24.73
C LEU A 300 6.81 -16.47 -24.51
N ALA A 301 5.98 -15.52 -24.08
CA ALA A 301 4.55 -15.75 -23.86
C ALA A 301 3.79 -16.15 -25.14
N ARG A 302 4.32 -15.90 -26.35
CA ARG A 302 3.75 -16.44 -27.60
C ARG A 302 4.24 -17.86 -27.85
N ARG A 303 5.56 -18.09 -27.74
CA ARG A 303 6.19 -19.38 -28.07
C ARG A 303 5.66 -20.51 -27.21
N VAL A 304 5.50 -20.30 -25.90
CA VAL A 304 5.08 -21.36 -24.97
C VAL A 304 3.62 -21.82 -25.16
N VAL A 305 2.88 -21.15 -26.02
CA VAL A 305 1.49 -21.48 -26.39
C VAL A 305 1.30 -21.65 -27.90
N GLU A 306 2.39 -21.84 -28.65
CA GLU A 306 2.30 -22.20 -30.07
C GLU A 306 1.67 -23.60 -30.25
N PRO A 307 1.00 -23.86 -31.38
CA PRO A 307 0.36 -25.14 -31.65
C PRO A 307 1.28 -26.33 -31.37
N GLY A 308 0.77 -27.33 -30.65
CA GLY A 308 1.51 -28.54 -30.28
C GLY A 308 2.36 -28.45 -29.01
N THR A 309 2.59 -27.24 -28.47
CA THR A 309 3.29 -27.07 -27.19
C THR A 309 2.42 -27.55 -26.00
N PRO A 310 3.02 -27.92 -24.86
CA PRO A 310 2.26 -28.31 -23.68
C PRO A 310 1.34 -27.18 -23.16
N GLY A 311 1.77 -25.92 -23.26
CA GLY A 311 0.95 -24.77 -22.84
C GLY A 311 -0.29 -24.61 -23.73
N TRP A 312 -0.14 -24.80 -25.04
CA TRP A 312 -1.28 -24.82 -25.97
C TRP A 312 -2.27 -25.94 -25.64
N LYS A 313 -1.79 -27.15 -25.36
CA LYS A 313 -2.65 -28.31 -25.02
C LYS A 313 -3.49 -28.05 -23.76
N ASP A 314 -2.86 -27.63 -22.67
CA ASP A 314 -3.56 -27.34 -21.41
C ASP A 314 -4.65 -26.26 -21.59
N ILE A 315 -4.35 -25.23 -22.40
CA ILE A 315 -5.31 -24.16 -22.71
C ILE A 315 -6.48 -24.70 -23.52
N VAL A 316 -6.23 -25.50 -24.56
CA VAL A 316 -7.30 -26.06 -25.41
C VAL A 316 -8.15 -27.07 -24.64
N ASP A 317 -7.54 -27.90 -23.80
CA ASP A 317 -8.26 -28.90 -22.99
C ASP A 317 -9.18 -28.23 -21.97
N TYR A 318 -8.76 -27.12 -21.37
CA TYR A 318 -9.56 -26.40 -20.36
C TYR A 318 -10.58 -25.44 -20.97
N PHE A 319 -10.19 -24.62 -21.95
CA PHE A 319 -11.04 -23.57 -22.54
C PHE A 319 -11.81 -24.02 -23.78
N GLY A 320 -11.49 -25.20 -24.33
CA GLY A 320 -12.09 -25.76 -25.54
C GLY A 320 -11.54 -25.14 -26.83
N ARG A 321 -11.79 -25.79 -27.97
CA ARG A 321 -11.32 -25.34 -29.30
C ARG A 321 -11.88 -23.97 -29.75
N GLN A 322 -12.87 -23.44 -29.05
CA GLN A 322 -13.44 -22.11 -29.29
C GLN A 322 -12.44 -20.96 -29.11
N VAL A 323 -11.34 -21.17 -28.38
CA VAL A 323 -10.27 -20.17 -28.24
C VAL A 323 -9.21 -20.25 -29.35
N LEU A 324 -9.41 -21.10 -30.36
CA LEU A 324 -8.52 -21.25 -31.50
C LEU A 324 -9.00 -20.43 -32.72
N GLN A 325 -8.06 -20.13 -33.59
CA GLN A 325 -8.24 -19.72 -34.98
C GLN A 325 -8.38 -20.97 -35.88
N GLU A 326 -8.66 -20.75 -37.16
CA GLU A 326 -8.77 -21.83 -38.16
C GLU A 326 -7.44 -22.57 -38.40
N ASP A 327 -6.30 -21.92 -38.16
CA ASP A 327 -4.95 -22.48 -38.29
C ASP A 327 -4.44 -23.16 -37.00
N ASP A 328 -5.35 -23.46 -36.07
CA ASP A 328 -5.07 -24.01 -34.73
C ASP A 328 -4.21 -23.09 -33.83
N THR A 329 -3.91 -21.85 -34.21
CA THR A 329 -3.28 -20.87 -33.31
C THR A 329 -4.29 -20.28 -32.32
N LEU A 330 -3.82 -19.72 -31.20
CA LEU A 330 -4.71 -19.12 -30.21
C LEU A 330 -5.29 -17.78 -30.68
N ASP A 331 -6.62 -17.66 -30.67
CA ASP A 331 -7.32 -16.40 -30.82
C ASP A 331 -7.26 -15.62 -29.50
N ARG A 332 -6.26 -14.75 -29.38
CA ARG A 332 -6.04 -13.90 -28.20
C ARG A 332 -7.23 -13.01 -27.87
N LYS A 333 -8.00 -12.56 -28.86
CA LYS A 333 -9.18 -11.70 -28.61
C LYS A 333 -10.29 -12.53 -27.98
N LYS A 334 -10.56 -13.73 -28.49
CA LYS A 334 -11.54 -14.65 -27.88
C LYS A 334 -11.09 -15.10 -26.49
N LEU A 335 -9.84 -15.52 -26.33
CA LEU A 335 -9.30 -15.95 -25.04
C LEU A 335 -9.36 -14.81 -24.01
N SER A 336 -8.98 -13.59 -24.40
CA SER A 336 -9.08 -12.40 -23.55
C SER A 336 -10.53 -12.14 -23.12
N LYS A 337 -11.51 -12.21 -24.02
CA LYS A 337 -12.94 -12.07 -23.67
C LYS A 337 -13.40 -13.12 -22.66
N VAL A 338 -12.90 -14.35 -22.77
CA VAL A 338 -13.26 -15.46 -21.85
C VAL A 338 -12.68 -15.23 -20.44
N VAL A 339 -11.46 -14.69 -20.33
CA VAL A 339 -10.79 -14.51 -19.03
C VAL A 339 -10.99 -13.12 -18.39
N PHE A 340 -11.33 -12.09 -19.17
CA PHE A 340 -11.41 -10.71 -18.68
C PHE A 340 -12.52 -10.51 -17.62
N GLY A 341 -13.60 -11.28 -17.71
CA GLY A 341 -14.72 -11.23 -16.76
C GLY A 341 -14.66 -12.25 -15.62
N ASP A 342 -13.65 -13.13 -15.59
CA ASP A 342 -13.63 -14.30 -14.71
C ASP A 342 -12.23 -14.51 -14.10
N LEU A 343 -12.10 -14.14 -12.82
CA LEU A 343 -10.85 -14.18 -12.08
C LEU A 343 -10.27 -15.60 -11.99
N GLU A 344 -11.12 -16.62 -11.84
CA GLU A 344 -10.69 -18.00 -11.68
C GLU A 344 -10.18 -18.56 -13.01
N LYS A 345 -10.87 -18.25 -14.12
CA LYS A 345 -10.37 -18.56 -15.47
C LYS A 345 -9.05 -17.86 -15.78
N ARG A 346 -8.91 -16.59 -15.38
CA ARG A 346 -7.66 -15.85 -15.56
C ARG A 346 -6.50 -16.51 -14.79
N LYS A 347 -6.69 -16.81 -13.51
CA LYS A 347 -5.69 -17.54 -12.70
C LYS A 347 -5.35 -18.88 -13.33
N LYS A 348 -6.34 -19.59 -13.88
CA LYS A 348 -6.11 -20.89 -14.50
C LYS A 348 -5.24 -20.76 -15.75
N LEU A 349 -5.52 -19.78 -16.62
CA LEU A 349 -4.67 -19.46 -17.76
C LEU A 349 -3.23 -19.13 -17.31
N GLU A 350 -3.09 -18.24 -16.33
CA GLU A 350 -1.79 -17.84 -15.76
C GLU A 350 -1.02 -19.05 -15.20
N SER A 351 -1.71 -20.00 -14.54
CA SER A 351 -1.11 -21.24 -14.02
C SER A 351 -0.57 -22.17 -15.11
N PHE A 352 -1.14 -22.12 -16.31
CA PHE A 352 -0.63 -22.90 -17.46
C PHE A 352 0.55 -22.20 -18.13
N THR A 353 0.55 -20.87 -18.20
CA THR A 353 1.56 -20.12 -18.95
C THR A 353 2.79 -19.77 -18.14
N HIS A 354 2.63 -19.28 -16.90
CA HIS A 354 3.75 -18.70 -16.13
C HIS A 354 4.91 -19.68 -15.89
N PRO A 355 4.68 -20.94 -15.45
CA PRO A 355 5.79 -21.88 -15.25
C PRO A 355 6.57 -22.16 -16.54
N ARG A 356 5.88 -22.15 -17.69
CA ARG A 356 6.47 -22.43 -19.00
C ARG A 356 7.26 -21.24 -19.55
N ILE A 357 6.74 -20.03 -19.37
CA ILE A 357 7.48 -18.79 -19.67
C ILE A 357 8.77 -18.77 -18.85
N HIS A 358 8.67 -19.10 -17.57
CA HIS A 358 9.82 -19.13 -16.69
C HIS A 358 10.87 -20.18 -17.09
N ALA A 359 10.44 -21.40 -17.41
CA ALA A 359 11.34 -22.45 -17.88
C ALA A 359 12.06 -22.06 -19.18
N GLU A 360 11.36 -21.45 -20.14
CA GLU A 360 11.95 -20.99 -21.39
C GLU A 360 12.90 -19.79 -21.17
N PHE A 361 12.57 -18.89 -20.24
CA PHE A 361 13.45 -17.80 -19.82
C PHE A 361 14.78 -18.32 -19.26
N LEU A 362 14.72 -19.28 -18.32
CA LEU A 362 15.90 -19.92 -17.76
C LEU A 362 16.72 -20.63 -18.83
N LYS A 363 16.07 -21.35 -19.75
CA LYS A 363 16.75 -22.03 -20.85
C LYS A 363 17.54 -21.05 -21.72
N GLN A 364 16.93 -19.93 -22.13
CA GLN A 364 17.63 -18.94 -22.95
C GLN A 364 18.75 -18.24 -22.19
N LEU A 365 18.57 -18.00 -20.89
CA LEU A 365 19.66 -17.49 -20.03
C LEU A 365 20.84 -18.46 -19.99
N ASP A 366 20.58 -19.75 -19.77
CA ASP A 366 21.61 -20.78 -19.69
C ASP A 366 22.34 -20.93 -21.05
N GLU A 367 21.62 -20.90 -22.18
CA GLU A 367 22.21 -20.91 -23.53
C GLU A 367 23.12 -19.69 -23.80
N ILE A 368 22.72 -18.49 -23.36
CA ILE A 368 23.54 -17.28 -23.51
C ILE A 368 24.80 -17.37 -22.64
N SER A 369 24.65 -17.84 -21.40
CA SER A 369 25.74 -18.01 -20.45
C SER A 369 26.79 -19.01 -20.91
N GLU A 370 26.36 -20.13 -21.49
CA GLU A 370 27.27 -21.13 -22.06
C GLU A 370 28.09 -20.57 -23.22
N GLN A 371 27.49 -19.70 -24.04
CA GLN A 371 28.16 -19.08 -25.19
C GLN A 371 29.03 -17.87 -24.80
N THR A 372 28.63 -17.12 -23.78
CA THR A 372 29.31 -15.91 -23.34
C THR A 372 29.24 -15.80 -21.81
N PRO A 373 30.19 -16.44 -21.10
CA PRO A 373 30.32 -16.29 -19.67
C PRO A 373 30.46 -14.81 -19.30
N GLY A 374 29.77 -14.40 -18.23
CA GLY A 374 29.73 -13.02 -17.80
C GLY A 374 28.77 -12.12 -18.59
N ALA A 375 27.99 -12.60 -19.58
CA ALA A 375 27.16 -11.73 -20.41
C ALA A 375 26.25 -10.75 -19.61
N ILE A 376 26.07 -9.53 -20.15
CA ILE A 376 25.01 -8.62 -19.72
C ILE A 376 23.77 -8.95 -20.55
N VAL A 377 22.77 -9.57 -19.92
CA VAL A 377 21.53 -10.00 -20.59
C VAL A 377 20.39 -9.07 -20.21
N GLN A 378 19.57 -8.68 -21.18
CA GLN A 378 18.39 -7.86 -20.94
C GLN A 378 17.10 -8.68 -21.09
N ALA A 379 16.27 -8.66 -20.04
CA ALA A 379 14.95 -9.26 -20.01
C ALA A 379 13.89 -8.17 -20.16
N VAL A 380 13.24 -8.07 -21.32
CA VAL A 380 12.25 -7.03 -21.61
C VAL A 380 10.87 -7.47 -21.15
N ILE A 381 10.30 -6.77 -20.16
CA ILE A 381 9.04 -7.13 -19.50
C ILE A 381 8.19 -5.86 -19.28
N PRO A 382 7.10 -5.65 -20.05
CA PRO A 382 6.25 -4.46 -19.91
C PRO A 382 5.61 -4.32 -18.52
N LEU A 383 5.22 -5.44 -17.91
CA LEU A 383 4.50 -5.51 -16.63
C LEU A 383 5.40 -5.95 -15.46
N LEU A 384 6.72 -5.74 -15.57
CA LEU A 384 7.72 -6.22 -14.59
C LEU A 384 7.34 -5.85 -13.15
N VAL A 385 7.00 -4.59 -12.93
CA VAL A 385 6.70 -4.04 -11.62
C VAL A 385 5.30 -4.45 -11.15
N GLU A 386 4.33 -4.45 -12.06
CA GLU A 386 2.95 -4.86 -11.80
C GLU A 386 2.84 -6.33 -11.38
N LEU A 387 3.71 -7.19 -11.94
CA LEU A 387 3.80 -8.61 -11.61
C LEU A 387 4.76 -8.92 -10.45
N ASN A 388 5.31 -7.90 -9.80
CA ASN A 388 6.28 -8.01 -8.71
C ASN A 388 7.52 -8.87 -9.05
N MET A 389 8.04 -8.78 -10.28
CA MET A 389 9.17 -9.61 -10.77
C MET A 389 10.55 -8.98 -10.52
N GLN A 390 10.63 -7.85 -9.82
CA GLN A 390 11.86 -7.08 -9.59
C GLN A 390 12.98 -7.93 -8.99
N TYR A 391 12.63 -8.80 -8.03
CA TYR A 391 13.57 -9.62 -7.26
C TYR A 391 14.43 -10.55 -8.14
N MET A 392 13.95 -10.91 -9.34
CA MET A 392 14.64 -11.79 -10.28
C MET A 392 15.89 -11.16 -10.89
N PHE A 393 15.94 -9.84 -11.02
CA PHE A 393 16.98 -9.13 -11.78
C PHE A 393 18.05 -8.54 -10.88
N HIS A 394 19.26 -8.36 -11.41
CA HIS A 394 20.34 -7.66 -10.70
C HIS A 394 20.10 -6.16 -10.67
N LYS A 395 19.61 -5.65 -11.80
CA LYS A 395 19.35 -4.24 -12.04
C LYS A 395 18.05 -4.08 -12.81
N ILE A 396 17.36 -2.97 -12.60
CA ILE A 396 16.11 -2.62 -13.29
C ILE A 396 16.29 -1.33 -14.06
N LEU A 397 16.02 -1.39 -15.36
CA LEU A 397 15.95 -0.24 -16.26
C LEU A 397 14.49 0.12 -16.52
N VAL A 398 14.12 1.37 -16.23
CA VAL A 398 12.83 1.94 -16.64
C VAL A 398 13.04 2.90 -17.81
N VAL A 399 12.40 2.60 -18.95
CA VAL A 399 12.30 3.53 -20.07
C VAL A 399 11.12 4.46 -19.84
N TYR A 400 11.45 5.71 -19.55
CA TYR A 400 10.53 6.77 -19.15
C TYR A 400 10.17 7.68 -20.33
N ILE A 401 8.90 8.10 -20.37
CA ILE A 401 8.40 9.30 -21.04
C ILE A 401 7.25 9.84 -20.20
N SER A 402 6.86 11.11 -20.38
CA SER A 402 5.75 11.69 -19.63
C SER A 402 4.42 10.99 -19.95
N PRO A 403 3.45 10.91 -19.01
CA PRO A 403 2.12 10.33 -19.26
C PRO A 403 1.41 10.93 -20.48
N GLU A 404 1.57 12.23 -20.70
CA GLU A 404 1.01 12.97 -21.82
C GLU A 404 1.59 12.48 -23.15
N GLU A 405 2.91 12.30 -23.22
CA GLU A 405 3.59 11.74 -24.39
C GLU A 405 3.23 10.26 -24.60
N GLN A 406 3.04 9.48 -23.52
CA GLN A 406 2.56 8.10 -23.64
C GLN A 406 1.21 8.05 -24.36
N ILE A 407 0.28 8.90 -23.94
CA ILE A 407 -1.06 9.00 -24.54
C ILE A 407 -0.94 9.40 -26.01
N GLU A 408 -0.12 10.41 -26.33
CA GLU A 408 0.02 10.88 -27.69
C GLU A 408 0.66 9.83 -28.62
N ARG A 409 1.75 9.19 -28.18
CA ARG A 409 2.41 8.13 -28.95
C ARG A 409 1.51 6.93 -29.13
N LEU A 410 0.77 6.52 -28.09
CA LEU A 410 -0.17 5.41 -28.16
C LEU A 410 -1.33 5.69 -29.12
N ALA A 411 -1.94 6.87 -29.02
CA ALA A 411 -3.02 7.29 -29.91
C ALA A 411 -2.58 7.29 -31.39
N LYS A 412 -1.37 7.81 -31.67
CA LYS A 412 -0.79 7.81 -33.03
C LYS A 412 -0.49 6.40 -33.53
N ARG A 413 0.15 5.56 -32.71
CA ARG A 413 0.58 4.20 -33.09
C ARG A 413 -0.61 3.28 -33.38
N ASP A 414 -1.64 3.34 -32.53
CA ASP A 414 -2.78 2.41 -32.59
C ASP A 414 -4.00 3.02 -33.31
N ALA A 415 -3.88 4.25 -33.82
CA ALA A 415 -4.94 5.00 -34.48
C ALA A 415 -6.24 5.12 -33.65
N ILE A 416 -6.09 5.37 -32.35
CA ILE A 416 -7.18 5.51 -31.38
C ILE A 416 -7.29 6.93 -30.84
N LYS A 417 -8.43 7.27 -30.21
CA LYS A 417 -8.62 8.58 -29.57
C LYS A 417 -7.75 8.72 -28.33
N LYS A 418 -7.33 9.96 -28.00
CA LYS A 418 -6.54 10.26 -26.79
C LYS A 418 -7.22 9.75 -25.50
N ASP A 419 -8.55 9.87 -25.40
CA ASP A 419 -9.30 9.39 -24.23
C ASP A 419 -9.23 7.85 -24.09
N GLU A 420 -9.24 7.13 -25.22
CA GLU A 420 -9.11 5.68 -25.23
C GLU A 420 -7.69 5.26 -24.84
N ALA A 421 -6.67 5.93 -25.39
CA ALA A 421 -5.28 5.74 -25.00
C ALA A 421 -5.05 6.03 -23.49
N ALA A 422 -5.67 7.07 -22.94
CA ALA A 422 -5.60 7.39 -21.51
C ALA A 422 -6.25 6.29 -20.65
N ASN A 423 -7.36 5.70 -21.11
CA ASN A 423 -8.00 4.59 -20.39
C ASN A 423 -7.15 3.31 -20.45
N ILE A 424 -6.46 3.03 -21.55
CA ILE A 424 -5.50 1.93 -21.64
C ILE A 424 -4.33 2.17 -20.67
N LEU A 425 -3.82 3.40 -20.60
CA LEU A 425 -2.71 3.75 -19.71
C LEU A 425 -3.04 3.50 -18.23
N LYS A 426 -4.29 3.77 -17.82
CA LYS A 426 -4.78 3.50 -16.44
C LYS A 426 -4.74 2.03 -16.02
N ALA A 427 -4.63 1.10 -16.97
CA ALA A 427 -4.50 -0.33 -16.66
C ALA A 427 -3.08 -0.73 -16.20
N GLN A 428 -2.08 0.14 -16.39
CA GLN A 428 -0.70 -0.06 -15.95
C GLN A 428 -0.40 0.77 -14.70
N LEU A 429 0.66 0.41 -13.98
CA LEU A 429 1.16 1.26 -12.91
C LEU A 429 1.63 2.60 -13.52
N PRO A 430 1.25 3.76 -12.97
CA PRO A 430 1.70 5.05 -13.46
C PRO A 430 3.22 5.09 -13.60
N ILE A 431 3.72 5.65 -14.71
CA ILE A 431 5.14 5.59 -15.04
C ILE A 431 6.02 6.25 -13.97
N ASN A 432 5.53 7.32 -13.34
CA ASN A 432 6.22 8.00 -12.24
C ASN A 432 6.37 7.10 -11.01
N GLU A 433 5.36 6.27 -10.70
CA GLU A 433 5.47 5.27 -9.63
C GLU A 433 6.42 4.14 -10.03
N LYS A 434 6.44 3.75 -11.31
CA LYS A 434 7.33 2.71 -11.84
C LYS A 434 8.81 3.11 -11.74
N VAL A 435 9.13 4.39 -11.92
CA VAL A 435 10.50 4.94 -11.79
C VAL A 435 11.07 4.71 -10.39
N SER A 436 10.26 4.71 -9.33
CA SER A 436 10.72 4.47 -7.96
C SER A 436 11.29 3.06 -7.72
N TYR A 437 11.10 2.12 -8.65
CA TYR A 437 11.65 0.76 -8.60
C TYR A 437 12.90 0.59 -9.48
N ALA A 438 13.37 1.64 -10.15
CA ALA A 438 14.45 1.57 -11.12
C ALA A 438 15.83 1.75 -10.47
N ASP A 439 16.81 0.95 -10.88
CA ASP A 439 18.23 1.27 -10.67
C ASP A 439 18.70 2.32 -11.70
N TYR A 440 18.16 2.24 -12.91
CA TYR A 440 18.50 3.12 -14.03
C TYR A 440 17.23 3.60 -14.73
N VAL A 441 17.24 4.87 -15.15
CA VAL A 441 16.15 5.47 -15.93
C VAL A 441 16.75 6.01 -17.22
N ILE A 442 16.12 5.70 -18.36
CA ILE A 442 16.38 6.38 -19.63
C ILE A 442 15.16 7.21 -19.96
N ASP A 443 15.36 8.51 -20.09
CA ASP A 443 14.33 9.43 -20.58
C ASP A 443 14.33 9.42 -22.10
N ASN A 444 13.23 8.90 -22.68
CA ASN A 444 13.05 8.74 -24.11
C ASN A 444 12.06 9.79 -24.69
N SER A 445 11.92 10.94 -24.03
CA SER A 445 11.17 12.11 -24.50
C SER A 445 11.93 12.87 -25.61
N GLY A 446 13.27 12.88 -25.53
CA GLY A 446 14.17 13.58 -26.45
C GLY A 446 14.39 12.92 -27.82
N SER A 447 15.47 13.32 -28.49
CA SER A 447 15.85 12.79 -29.80
C SER A 447 16.44 11.38 -29.71
N LEU A 448 16.50 10.67 -30.86
CA LEU A 448 17.19 9.37 -30.92
C LEU A 448 18.67 9.46 -30.55
N ASP A 449 19.32 10.59 -30.81
CA ASP A 449 20.73 10.78 -30.45
C ASP A 449 20.90 11.03 -28.94
N ASP A 450 19.93 11.69 -28.29
CA ASP A 450 19.89 11.79 -26.82
C ASP A 450 19.69 10.41 -26.18
N ALA A 451 18.81 9.59 -26.75
CA ALA A 451 18.61 8.21 -26.30
C ALA A 451 19.89 7.38 -26.46
N ARG A 452 20.58 7.48 -27.61
CA ARG A 452 21.87 6.79 -27.84
C ARG A 452 22.93 7.19 -26.83
N ARG A 453 23.06 8.48 -26.52
CA ARG A 453 23.99 8.97 -25.50
C ARG A 453 23.69 8.36 -24.13
N GLN A 454 22.44 8.40 -23.70
CA GLN A 454 22.01 7.80 -22.42
C GLN A 454 22.25 6.28 -22.38
N VAL A 455 21.99 5.57 -23.49
CA VAL A 455 22.25 4.12 -23.59
C VAL A 455 23.75 3.81 -23.51
N ALA A 456 24.61 4.61 -24.15
CA ALA A 456 26.05 4.44 -24.06
C ALA A 456 26.56 4.66 -22.62
N GLU A 457 26.07 5.69 -21.94
CA GLU A 457 26.39 5.93 -20.53
C GLU A 457 25.90 4.79 -19.63
N LEU A 458 24.68 4.28 -19.87
CA LEU A 458 24.14 3.13 -19.16
C LEU A 458 25.02 1.89 -19.38
N TRP A 459 25.47 1.65 -20.61
CA TRP A 459 26.30 0.48 -20.93
C TRP A 459 27.60 0.45 -20.13
N GLU A 460 28.29 1.58 -19.98
CA GLU A 460 29.47 1.67 -19.13
C GLU A 460 29.17 1.35 -17.66
N ARG A 461 28.03 1.84 -17.13
CA ARG A 461 27.59 1.52 -15.76
C ARG A 461 27.24 0.04 -15.60
N LEU A 462 26.64 -0.58 -16.61
CA LEU A 462 26.32 -2.02 -16.57
C LEU A 462 27.58 -2.88 -16.59
N LYS A 463 28.60 -2.51 -17.37
CA LYS A 463 29.91 -3.18 -17.35
C LYS A 463 30.59 -3.07 -15.98
N GLN A 464 30.52 -1.90 -15.34
CA GLN A 464 31.02 -1.74 -13.97
C GLN A 464 30.29 -2.65 -12.99
N ALA A 465 28.96 -2.67 -13.02
CA ALA A 465 28.16 -3.53 -12.15
C ALA A 465 28.39 -5.03 -12.41
N GLN A 466 28.61 -5.44 -13.66
CA GLN A 466 28.99 -6.81 -14.02
C GLN A 466 30.37 -7.17 -13.47
N GLN A 467 31.35 -6.27 -13.57
CA GLN A 467 32.69 -6.48 -13.02
C GLN A 467 32.65 -6.70 -11.49
N GLU A 468 31.82 -5.93 -10.76
CA GLU A 468 31.63 -6.13 -9.32
C GLU A 468 31.03 -7.51 -8.98
N ILE A 469 30.18 -8.07 -9.85
CA ILE A 469 29.62 -9.42 -9.69
C ILE A 469 30.73 -10.46 -9.91
N LEU A 470 31.52 -10.32 -10.97
CA LEU A 470 32.65 -11.20 -11.27
C LEU A 470 33.66 -11.25 -10.12
N GLU A 471 34.00 -10.10 -9.54
CA GLU A 471 34.92 -10.00 -8.42
C GLU A 471 34.39 -10.70 -7.16
N LYS A 472 33.10 -10.54 -6.85
CA LYS A 472 32.46 -11.20 -5.69
C LYS A 472 32.46 -12.72 -5.81
N GLU A 473 32.19 -13.27 -6.99
CA GLU A 473 32.20 -14.71 -7.22
C GLU A 473 33.65 -15.27 -7.16
N SER A 474 34.64 -14.54 -7.70
CA SER A 474 36.05 -14.96 -7.64
C SER A 474 36.66 -14.93 -6.23
N GLY A 475 36.14 -14.08 -5.33
CA GLY A 475 36.61 -13.95 -3.95
C GLY A 475 36.03 -14.98 -2.97
N HIS A 476 35.05 -15.79 -3.39
CA HIS A 476 34.50 -16.90 -2.58
C HIS A 476 35.21 -18.25 -2.84
N GLU A 477 36.15 -18.31 -3.80
CA GLU A 477 36.96 -19.50 -4.10
C GLU A 477 38.34 -19.51 -3.41
N GLN A 478 38.66 -18.51 -2.56
CA GLN A 478 39.83 -18.47 -1.67
C GLN A 478 39.39 -18.63 -0.21
#